data_AF-D7GYG6-F1
#
_entry.id   AF-D7GYG6-F1
#
_cell.length_a   1.000
_cell.length_b   1.000
_cell.length_c   1.000
_cell.angle_alpha   90.00
_cell.angle_beta   90.00
_cell.angle_gamma   90.00
#
_symmetry.space_group_name_H-M   'P 1'
#
loop_
_entity.id
_entity.type
_entity.pdbx_description
1 polymer ?
#
loop_
_entity_poly.entity_id
_entity_poly.type
_entity_poly.pdbx_seq_one_letter_code
_entity_poly.pdbx_strand_id
1 'polypeptide(L)'
;MCGVTGTFSTEKADNNINEAAVCGTVAIGAGYSQITEFCAALNIPQLNKKTYIKTEGKILHIAENVALDEMLAAGQKERALAIEAGEIDKDGVPYITVVVDGAWSKRSYKSNYNASSGVATIVGLLSD
;
A
#
# COMPACT_ATOMS: atom_id res chain seq x y z
N MET A 1 -26.36 -27.44 -1.90
CA MET A 1 -27.12 -27.00 -0.72
C MET A 1 -28.02 -25.86 -1.13
N CYS A 2 -29.32 -26.13 -1.30
CA CYS A 2 -30.32 -25.11 -1.57
C CYS A 2 -30.67 -24.38 -0.27
N GLY A 3 -30.84 -23.05 -0.32
CA GLY A 3 -31.46 -22.29 0.77
C GLY A 3 -30.57 -21.34 1.58
N VAL A 4 -29.41 -20.91 1.08
CA VAL A 4 -28.67 -19.81 1.72
C VAL A 4 -29.01 -18.49 1.02
N THR A 5 -29.90 -17.71 1.62
CA THR A 5 -30.04 -16.28 1.33
C THR A 5 -29.21 -15.50 2.34
N GLY A 6 -28.10 -14.92 1.88
CA GLY A 6 -27.29 -13.99 2.64
C GLY A 6 -27.51 -12.58 2.11
N THR A 7 -27.77 -11.62 3.00
CA THR A 7 -27.72 -10.20 2.68
C THR A 7 -26.37 -9.67 3.17
N PHE A 8 -25.58 -9.10 2.27
CA PHE A 8 -24.30 -8.49 2.60
C PHE A 8 -24.44 -6.98 2.40
N SER A 9 -24.15 -6.22 3.43
CA SER A 9 -23.98 -4.76 3.36
C SER A 9 -22.66 -4.41 4.03
N THR A 10 -21.84 -3.64 3.33
CA THR A 10 -20.71 -2.90 3.89
C THR A 10 -20.85 -1.53 3.27
N GLU A 11 -21.26 -0.52 4.04
CA GLU A 11 -21.67 0.76 3.48
C GLU A 11 -20.62 1.31 2.50
N LYS A 12 -21.03 1.28 1.22
CA LYS A 12 -20.43 1.82 -0.01
C LYS A 12 -18.91 1.69 -0.19
N ALA A 13 -18.53 0.58 -0.80
CA ALA A 13 -17.68 0.65 -1.99
C ALA A 13 -18.33 -0.20 -3.08
N ASP A 14 -18.72 0.39 -4.21
CA ASP A 14 -19.20 -0.32 -5.42
C ASP A 14 -18.06 -1.10 -6.12
N ASN A 15 -17.13 -1.65 -5.33
CA ASN A 15 -16.13 -2.54 -5.83
C ASN A 15 -16.78 -3.91 -5.97
N ASN A 16 -16.85 -4.40 -7.21
CA ASN A 16 -17.31 -5.76 -7.44
C ASN A 16 -16.46 -6.75 -6.60
N ILE A 17 -17.02 -7.91 -6.29
CA ILE A 17 -16.38 -8.91 -5.42
C ILE A 17 -14.96 -9.28 -5.87
N ASN A 18 -14.67 -9.22 -7.17
CA ASN A 18 -13.36 -9.52 -7.72
C ASN A 18 -12.34 -8.43 -7.35
N GLU A 19 -12.73 -7.16 -7.43
CA GLU A 19 -11.88 -6.04 -7.00
C GLU A 19 -11.60 -6.10 -5.49
N ALA A 20 -12.60 -6.40 -4.68
CA ALA A 20 -12.42 -6.58 -3.25
C ALA A 20 -11.47 -7.76 -2.93
N ALA A 21 -11.66 -8.90 -3.59
CA ALA A 21 -10.83 -10.09 -3.38
C ALA A 21 -9.37 -9.86 -3.79
N VAL A 22 -9.13 -9.21 -4.93
CA VAL A 22 -7.77 -8.85 -5.38
C VAL A 22 -7.15 -7.80 -4.45
N CYS A 23 -7.91 -6.79 -4.02
CA CYS A 23 -7.42 -5.76 -3.10
C CYS A 23 -6.98 -6.38 -1.77
N GLY A 24 -7.81 -7.23 -1.18
CA GLY A 24 -7.46 -7.96 0.05
C GLY A 24 -6.24 -8.85 -0.13
N THR A 25 -6.09 -9.49 -1.29
CA THR A 25 -4.92 -10.34 -1.61
C THR A 25 -3.64 -9.51 -1.70
N VAL A 26 -3.67 -8.37 -2.40
CA VAL A 26 -2.52 -7.46 -2.50
C VAL A 26 -2.16 -6.87 -1.13
N ALA A 27 -3.15 -6.50 -0.32
CA ALA A 27 -2.94 -5.89 1.00
C ALA A 27 -2.19 -6.82 1.97
N ILE A 28 -2.37 -8.14 1.86
CA ILE A 28 -1.63 -9.13 2.67
C ILE A 28 -0.30 -9.55 2.05
N GLY A 29 0.14 -8.90 0.97
CA GLY A 29 1.37 -9.25 0.25
C GLY A 29 1.29 -10.58 -0.48
N ALA A 30 0.08 -11.02 -0.84
CA ALA A 30 -0.16 -12.23 -1.61
C ALA A 30 -0.39 -11.93 -3.10
N GLY A 31 -0.31 -12.97 -3.93
CA GLY A 31 -0.57 -12.89 -5.36
C GLY A 31 -1.54 -13.96 -5.87
N TYR A 32 -1.65 -14.05 -7.20
CA TYR A 32 -2.58 -14.96 -7.88
C TYR A 32 -2.53 -16.42 -7.39
N SER A 33 -1.32 -16.96 -7.16
CA SER A 33 -1.17 -18.36 -6.72
C SER A 33 -1.82 -18.60 -5.36
N GLN A 34 -1.63 -17.68 -4.42
CA GLN A 34 -2.13 -17.81 -3.04
C GLN A 34 -3.65 -17.64 -2.96
N ILE A 35 -4.23 -16.67 -3.67
CA ILE A 35 -5.70 -16.53 -3.73
C ILE A 35 -6.35 -17.73 -4.42
N THR A 36 -5.69 -18.31 -5.42
CA THR A 36 -6.16 -19.51 -6.11
C THR A 36 -6.18 -20.71 -5.17
N GLU A 37 -5.09 -20.91 -4.42
CA GLU A 37 -5.00 -21.97 -3.41
C GLU A 37 -6.05 -21.80 -2.31
N PHE A 38 -6.20 -20.58 -1.80
CA PHE A 38 -7.20 -20.25 -0.79
C PHE A 38 -8.63 -20.56 -1.27
N CYS A 39 -9.00 -20.11 -2.48
CA CYS A 39 -10.31 -20.39 -3.06
C CYS A 39 -10.51 -21.89 -3.32
N ALA A 40 -9.47 -22.61 -3.79
CA ALA A 40 -9.55 -24.04 -4.03
C ALA A 40 -9.79 -24.83 -2.74
N ALA A 41 -9.12 -24.47 -1.64
CA ALA A 41 -9.31 -25.10 -0.32
C ALA A 41 -10.74 -24.94 0.21
N LEU A 42 -11.39 -23.82 -0.12
CA LEU A 42 -12.77 -23.51 0.28
C LEU A 42 -13.82 -23.94 -0.75
N ASN A 43 -13.40 -24.53 -1.89
CA ASN A 43 -14.27 -24.84 -3.03
C ASN A 43 -15.06 -23.62 -3.54
N ILE A 44 -14.40 -22.45 -3.58
CA ILE A 44 -14.93 -21.18 -4.10
C ILE A 44 -14.47 -21.01 -5.55
N PRO A 45 -15.35 -20.58 -6.49
CA PRO A 45 -14.95 -20.24 -7.84
C PRO A 45 -13.85 -19.18 -7.87
N GLN A 46 -12.77 -19.48 -8.59
CA GLN A 46 -11.60 -18.61 -8.68
C GLN A 46 -11.66 -17.67 -9.89
N LEU A 47 -11.05 -16.50 -9.73
CA LEU A 47 -10.74 -15.61 -10.84
C LEU A 47 -9.79 -16.31 -11.83
N ASN A 48 -10.06 -16.14 -13.13
CA ASN A 48 -9.05 -16.54 -14.11
C ASN A 48 -7.85 -15.58 -14.02
N LYS A 49 -6.65 -16.09 -14.35
CA LYS A 49 -5.39 -15.34 -14.23
C LYS A 49 -5.38 -14.01 -14.98
N LYS A 50 -5.95 -13.96 -16.19
CA LYS A 50 -5.96 -12.73 -17.01
C LYS A 50 -6.80 -11.63 -16.36
N THR A 51 -7.97 -11.99 -15.84
CA THR A 51 -8.84 -11.07 -15.10
C THR A 51 -8.18 -10.63 -13.80
N TYR A 52 -7.57 -11.55 -13.04
CA TYR A 52 -6.83 -11.20 -11.83
C TYR A 52 -5.75 -10.14 -12.10
N ILE A 53 -4.87 -10.36 -13.08
CA ILE A 53 -3.77 -9.43 -13.40
C ILE A 53 -4.31 -8.05 -13.82
N LYS A 54 -5.38 -8.02 -14.63
CA LYS A 54 -6.01 -6.76 -15.03
C LYS A 54 -6.57 -6.00 -13.82
N THR A 55 -7.23 -6.71 -12.91
CA THR A 55 -7.81 -6.13 -11.70
C THR A 55 -6.72 -5.67 -10.73
N GLU A 56 -5.66 -6.45 -10.57
CA GLU A 56 -4.49 -6.11 -9.74
C GLU A 56 -3.83 -4.83 -10.25
N GLY A 57 -3.60 -4.72 -11.56
CA GLY A 57 -3.05 -3.51 -12.16
C GLY A 57 -3.92 -2.27 -11.91
N LYS A 58 -5.26 -2.40 -12.01
CA LYS A 58 -6.20 -1.32 -11.67
C LYS A 58 -6.05 -0.89 -10.21
N ILE A 59 -6.00 -1.86 -9.28
CA ILE A 59 -5.92 -1.59 -7.85
C ILE A 59 -4.59 -0.94 -7.47
N LEU A 60 -3.47 -1.46 -8.00
CA LEU A 60 -2.15 -0.91 -7.75
C LEU A 60 -2.02 0.52 -8.28
N HIS A 61 -2.59 0.81 -9.45
CA HIS A 61 -2.61 2.17 -9.98
C HIS A 61 -3.42 3.14 -9.11
N ILE A 62 -4.56 2.70 -8.57
CA ILE A 62 -5.34 3.51 -7.61
C ILE A 62 -4.53 3.74 -6.34
N ALA A 63 -3.89 2.69 -5.81
CA ALA A 63 -3.07 2.79 -4.60
C ALA A 63 -1.88 3.74 -4.78
N GLU A 64 -1.23 3.72 -5.95
CA GLU A 64 -0.16 4.64 -6.33
C GLU A 64 -0.64 6.10 -6.34
N ASN A 65 -1.77 6.38 -7.00
CA ASN A 65 -2.32 7.73 -7.06
C ASN A 65 -2.71 8.25 -5.65
N VAL A 66 -3.37 7.42 -4.84
CA VAL A 66 -3.73 7.79 -3.46
C VAL A 66 -2.49 8.04 -2.62
N ALA A 67 -1.46 7.20 -2.73
CA ALA A 67 -0.21 7.41 -2.01
C ALA A 67 0.47 8.73 -2.40
N LEU A 68 0.47 9.07 -3.70
CA LEU A 68 1.02 10.31 -4.20
C LEU A 68 0.25 11.55 -3.70
N ASP A 69 -1.09 11.50 -3.73
CA ASP A 69 -1.93 12.59 -3.25
C ASP A 69 -1.73 12.85 -1.75
N GLU A 70 -1.66 11.78 -0.93
CA GLU A 70 -1.39 11.88 0.50
C GLU A 70 0.02 12.42 0.78
N MET A 71 1.03 11.99 0.02
CA MET A 71 2.40 12.51 0.14
C MET A 71 2.47 14.00 -0.19
N LEU A 72 1.76 14.46 -1.23
CA LEU A 72 1.68 15.89 -1.58
C LEU A 72 1.00 16.69 -0.48
N ALA A 73 -0.12 16.19 0.06
CA ALA A 73 -0.83 16.84 1.15
C ALA A 73 0.01 16.92 2.44
N ALA A 74 0.75 15.86 2.77
CA ALA A 74 1.70 15.86 3.88
C ALA A 74 2.84 16.87 3.66
N GLY A 75 3.45 16.89 2.46
CA GLY A 75 4.51 17.83 2.13
C GLY A 75 4.06 19.30 2.18
N GLN A 76 2.82 19.60 1.81
CA GLN A 76 2.26 20.95 1.95
C GLN A 76 2.12 21.37 3.42
N LYS A 77 1.72 20.44 4.30
CA LYS A 77 1.62 20.69 5.75
C LYS A 77 3.01 20.90 6.36
N GLU A 78 3.97 20.05 6.03
CA GLU A 78 5.36 20.19 6.48
C GLU A 78 5.96 21.52 6.04
N ARG A 79 5.72 21.93 4.78
CA ARG A 79 6.15 23.24 4.28
C ARG A 79 5.56 24.40 5.07
N ALA A 80 4.26 24.35 5.40
CA ALA A 80 3.61 25.40 6.17
C ALA A 80 4.20 25.53 7.58
N LEU A 81 4.45 24.40 8.24
CA LEU A 81 5.09 24.35 9.56
C LEU A 81 6.51 24.88 9.53
N ALA A 82 7.31 24.54 8.52
CA ALA A 82 8.67 25.06 8.35
C ALA A 82 8.70 26.59 8.21
N ILE A 83 7.75 27.15 7.44
CA ILE A 83 7.61 28.62 7.30
C ILE A 83 7.24 29.26 8.64
N GLU A 84 6.29 28.67 9.39
CA GLU A 84 5.87 29.16 10.70
C GLU A 84 7.01 29.14 11.72
N ALA A 85 7.85 28.09 11.69
CA ALA A 85 9.03 27.95 12.53
C ALA A 85 10.22 28.85 12.10
N GLY A 86 10.12 29.50 10.93
CA GLY A 86 11.22 30.29 10.37
C GLY A 86 12.39 29.45 9.84
N GLU A 87 12.18 28.15 9.61
CA GLU A 87 13.15 27.22 9.04
C GLU A 87 13.25 27.42 7.52
N ILE A 88 13.87 28.53 7.13
CA ILE A 88 14.03 28.95 5.75
C ILE A 88 15.52 29.09 5.45
N ASP A 89 15.98 28.50 4.36
CA ASP A 89 17.37 28.61 3.95
C ASP A 89 17.70 30.01 3.40
N LYS A 90 18.99 30.22 3.09
CA LYS A 90 19.50 31.49 2.54
C LYS A 90 18.85 31.90 1.20
N ASP A 91 18.23 30.97 0.49
CA ASP A 91 17.62 31.16 -0.83
C ASP A 91 16.09 31.29 -0.72
N GLY A 92 15.53 31.28 0.50
CA GLY A 92 14.10 31.44 0.75
C GLY A 92 13.31 30.12 0.69
N VAL A 93 13.98 28.97 0.69
CA VAL A 93 13.35 27.66 0.60
C VAL A 93 13.12 27.08 2.00
N PRO A 94 11.87 26.72 2.36
CA PRO A 94 11.59 26.06 3.63
C PRO A 94 12.25 24.67 3.68
N TYR A 95 12.86 24.33 4.80
CA TYR A 95 13.43 23.01 5.06
C TYR A 95 12.85 22.42 6.34
N ILE A 96 12.90 21.09 6.46
CA ILE A 96 12.46 20.37 7.67
C ILE A 96 13.58 19.46 8.15
N THR A 97 13.62 19.22 9.46
CA THR A 97 14.43 18.15 10.03
C THR A 97 13.73 16.82 9.82
N VAL A 98 14.47 15.78 9.42
CA VAL A 98 13.92 14.43 9.20
C VAL A 98 14.71 13.39 9.97
N VAL A 99 14.02 12.35 10.44
CA VAL A 99 14.62 11.10 10.90
C VAL A 99 14.52 10.10 9.76
N VAL A 100 15.64 9.44 9.47
CA VAL A 100 15.73 8.44 8.39
C VAL A 100 16.11 7.10 8.97
N ASP A 101 15.36 6.07 8.61
CA ASP A 101 15.69 4.66 8.88
C ASP A 101 15.73 3.88 7.56
N GLY A 102 16.46 2.77 7.54
CA GLY A 102 16.63 1.94 6.35
C GLY A 102 16.71 0.46 6.69
N ALA A 103 16.01 -0.36 5.90
CA ALA A 103 16.00 -1.81 6.05
C ALA A 103 16.30 -2.52 4.72
N TRP A 104 16.95 -3.68 4.82
CA TRP A 104 17.09 -4.63 3.70
C TRP A 104 16.38 -5.92 4.04
N SER A 105 15.51 -6.39 3.15
CA SER A 105 14.86 -7.68 3.33
C SER A 105 15.89 -8.80 3.32
N LYS A 106 15.87 -9.67 4.33
CA LYS A 106 16.70 -10.88 4.36
C LYS A 106 16.06 -11.95 3.48
N ARG A 107 16.80 -12.44 2.49
CA ARG A 107 16.38 -13.53 1.59
C ARG A 107 17.19 -14.79 1.87
N SER A 108 17.04 -15.38 3.04
CA SER A 108 17.26 -16.82 3.28
C SER A 108 17.13 -17.17 4.75
N TYR A 109 16.64 -18.38 5.03
CA TYR A 109 16.93 -19.05 6.29
C TYR A 109 18.35 -19.63 6.20
N LYS A 110 19.25 -19.21 7.12
CA LYS A 110 20.67 -19.61 7.30
C LYS A 110 21.77 -18.78 6.62
N SER A 111 21.63 -18.26 5.39
CA SER A 111 22.75 -17.57 4.71
C SER A 111 22.74 -16.04 4.84
N ASN A 112 21.73 -15.47 5.52
CA ASN A 112 21.64 -14.03 5.84
C ASN A 112 21.85 -13.09 4.64
N TYR A 113 21.48 -13.53 3.44
CA TYR A 113 21.66 -12.74 2.23
C TYR A 113 20.75 -11.49 2.26
N ASN A 114 21.34 -10.32 2.06
CA ASN A 114 20.58 -9.09 1.87
C ASN A 114 19.97 -9.07 0.47
N ALA A 115 18.70 -8.70 0.35
CA ALA A 115 18.12 -8.42 -0.95
C ALA A 115 18.92 -7.32 -1.68
N SER A 116 18.95 -7.38 -3.01
CA SER A 116 19.57 -6.35 -3.86
C SER A 116 18.82 -5.00 -3.81
N SER A 117 17.65 -4.97 -3.17
CA SER A 117 16.85 -3.77 -2.92
C SER A 117 16.64 -3.59 -1.41
N GLY A 118 16.64 -2.34 -0.95
CA GLY A 118 16.30 -1.95 0.41
C GLY A 118 15.09 -1.00 0.42
N VAL A 119 14.60 -0.70 1.61
CA VAL A 119 13.57 0.30 1.87
C VAL A 119 14.15 1.37 2.79
N ALA A 120 13.83 2.63 2.54
CA ALA A 120 14.13 3.74 3.44
C ALA A 120 12.82 4.37 3.89
N THR A 121 12.76 4.76 5.16
CA THR A 121 11.64 5.49 5.77
C THR A 121 12.16 6.85 6.18
N ILE A 122 11.49 7.91 5.75
CA ILE A 122 11.82 9.30 6.06
C ILE A 122 10.62 9.88 6.80
N VAL A 123 10.85 10.43 8.01
CA VAL A 123 9.79 10.99 8.86
C VAL A 123 10.18 12.39 9.27
N GLY A 124 9.30 13.37 9.02
CA GLY A 124 9.46 14.74 9.50
C GLY A 124 9.48 14.80 11.03
N LEU A 125 10.46 15.49 11.59
CA LEU A 125 10.58 15.74 13.02
C LEU A 125 10.14 17.17 13.31
N LEU A 126 9.08 17.31 14.10
CA LEU A 126 8.71 18.59 14.70
C LEU A 126 9.29 18.61 16.12
N SER A 127 10.20 19.54 16.38
CA SER A 127 10.82 19.72 17.71
C SER A 127 10.10 20.84 18.44
N ASP A 128 9.65 20.59 19.68
CA ASP A 128 9.06 21.61 20.57
C ASP A 128 10.13 22.55 21.16
#